data_AF-A0A5R9EHB2-F1
#
_entry.id   AF-A0A5R9EHB2-F1
#
_cell.length_a   1.000
_cell.length_b   1.000
_cell.length_c   1.000
_cell.angle_alpha   90.00
_cell.angle_beta   90.00
_cell.angle_gamma   90.00
#
_symmetry.space_group_name_H-M   'P 1'
#
loop_
_entity.id
_entity.type
_entity.pdbx_description
1 polymer ?
#
loop_
_entity_poly.entity_id
_entity_poly.type
_entity_poly.pdbx_seq_one_letter_code
_entity_poly.pdbx_strand_id
1 'polypeptide(L)'
;MGPGRGRVAGQPCRSTALHGPLRHVGRSTRRRWSPSPAARPHGRFRGRQGLRGRPVGQWLSNCRRPGALTPERAAQLAEIDRDWNPAWPIDWQRHYSGVRALVVDGGAAVDEITPGVTVHGADVGRWLARQRETWAELSAAQRERLAVLGVTAPEPAAAAPKAGGRAAAWERGLAAARAYHAREGTLTGVSRGHVEHVVHDGQDRAVKLGVWLANQRNRRAKLPTDRAHVLTELGAI
;
A
#
# COMPACT_ATOMS: atom_id res chain seq x y z
N MET A 1 -7.40 28.97 -77.17
CA MET A 1 -7.30 27.50 -77.06
C MET A 1 -8.00 27.09 -75.78
N GLY A 2 -9.21 26.53 -75.87
CA GLY A 2 -9.85 25.81 -74.76
C GLY A 2 -9.35 24.36 -74.69
N PRO A 3 -10.14 23.44 -74.13
CA PRO A 3 -10.50 23.33 -72.70
C PRO A 3 -10.41 21.86 -72.21
N GLY A 4 -10.76 21.59 -70.95
CA GLY A 4 -11.17 20.25 -70.48
C GLY A 4 -10.82 20.03 -69.00
N ARG A 5 -11.69 20.26 -68.01
CA ARG A 5 -12.95 19.57 -67.64
C ARG A 5 -12.84 18.04 -67.63
N GLY A 6 -12.84 17.49 -66.42
CA GLY A 6 -13.12 16.08 -66.12
C GLY A 6 -13.55 15.90 -64.66
N ARG A 7 -14.85 16.07 -64.39
CA ARG A 7 -15.60 15.51 -63.23
C ARG A 7 -15.47 13.96 -63.30
N VAL A 8 -15.57 13.17 -62.23
CA VAL A 8 -16.85 12.65 -61.67
C VAL A 8 -16.55 11.85 -60.38
N ALA A 9 -17.50 11.98 -59.46
CA ALA A 9 -17.88 11.22 -58.27
C ALA A 9 -17.42 9.75 -58.09
N GLY A 10 -17.26 9.36 -56.82
CA GLY A 10 -17.14 7.96 -56.38
C GLY A 10 -17.09 7.75 -54.86
N GLN A 11 -18.11 8.19 -54.13
CA GLN A 11 -18.62 7.49 -52.93
C GLN A 11 -20.11 7.22 -53.22
N PRO A 12 -20.79 6.19 -52.66
CA PRO A 12 -20.56 5.60 -51.33
C PRO A 12 -20.76 4.07 -51.25
N CYS A 13 -20.49 3.47 -50.08
CA CYS A 13 -21.29 2.35 -49.58
C CYS A 13 -21.29 2.38 -48.04
N ARG A 14 -22.45 2.75 -47.49
CA ARG A 14 -22.85 2.49 -46.10
C ARG A 14 -23.39 1.06 -46.01
N SER A 15 -23.20 0.41 -44.86
CA SER A 15 -24.29 -0.04 -43.97
C SER A 15 -23.88 -1.20 -43.06
N THR A 16 -24.13 -0.99 -41.77
CA THR A 16 -24.94 -1.85 -40.85
C THR A 16 -24.50 -3.33 -40.72
N ALA A 17 -24.31 -3.94 -39.56
CA ALA A 17 -25.17 -3.95 -38.38
C ALA A 17 -24.44 -4.77 -37.28
N LEU A 18 -24.52 -4.37 -36.01
CA LEU A 18 -25.33 -5.01 -34.94
C LEU A 18 -24.58 -6.03 -34.06
N HIS A 19 -24.82 -5.84 -32.76
CA HIS A 19 -24.82 -6.79 -31.65
C HIS A 19 -23.48 -7.19 -30.99
N GLY A 20 -23.35 -6.76 -29.72
CA GLY A 20 -22.53 -7.44 -28.72
C GLY A 20 -23.08 -8.84 -28.38
N PRO A 21 -22.41 -9.57 -27.47
CA PRO A 21 -22.69 -9.27 -26.08
C PRO A 21 -21.50 -9.32 -25.11
N LEU A 22 -21.82 -8.76 -23.95
CA LEU A 22 -21.26 -8.82 -22.61
C LEU A 22 -20.48 -10.07 -22.17
N ARG A 23 -19.43 -9.77 -21.39
CA ARG A 23 -18.87 -10.48 -20.23
C ARG A 23 -18.11 -11.78 -20.49
N HIS A 24 -16.80 -11.73 -20.23
CA HIS A 24 -16.23 -12.66 -19.26
C HIS A 24 -15.20 -11.99 -18.35
N VAL A 25 -15.38 -12.28 -17.07
CA VAL A 25 -14.56 -11.94 -15.92
C VAL A 25 -13.13 -12.44 -16.16
N GLY A 26 -12.17 -11.51 -16.24
CA GLY A 26 -10.74 -11.84 -16.30
C GLY A 26 -10.34 -12.59 -15.04
N ARG A 27 -10.13 -13.91 -15.16
CA ARG A 27 -9.53 -14.73 -14.10
C ARG A 27 -8.13 -14.19 -13.83
N SER A 28 -7.93 -13.75 -12.59
CA SER A 28 -6.61 -13.58 -11.96
C SER A 28 -5.80 -14.87 -12.13
N THR A 29 -4.97 -14.91 -13.17
CA THR A 29 -3.96 -15.96 -13.31
C THR A 29 -2.88 -15.69 -12.27
N ARG A 30 -2.80 -16.59 -11.29
CA ARG A 30 -1.63 -16.69 -10.40
C ARG A 30 -0.43 -16.98 -11.30
N ARG A 31 0.29 -15.94 -11.74
CA ARG A 31 1.54 -16.12 -12.46
C ARG A 31 2.56 -16.65 -11.46
N ARG A 32 2.81 -17.96 -11.54
CA ARG A 32 4.02 -18.55 -11.00
C ARG A 32 5.16 -17.95 -11.82
N TRP A 33 5.97 -17.11 -11.18
CA TRP A 33 7.19 -16.58 -11.78
C TRP A 33 8.09 -17.76 -12.18
N SER A 34 8.58 -17.74 -13.41
CA SER A 34 9.53 -18.70 -13.96
C SER A 34 10.80 -17.94 -14.35
N PRO A 35 11.97 -18.26 -13.80
CA PRO A 35 13.23 -17.61 -14.19
C PRO A 35 13.69 -18.04 -15.60
N SER A 36 14.39 -17.14 -16.30
CA SER A 36 15.14 -17.45 -17.52
C SER A 36 16.29 -18.44 -17.23
N PRO A 37 16.60 -19.38 -18.14
CA PRO A 37 17.55 -20.45 -17.88
C PRO A 37 18.99 -19.99 -18.18
N ALA A 38 19.59 -19.18 -17.31
CA ALA A 38 21.01 -18.87 -17.41
C ALA A 38 21.62 -18.41 -16.07
N ALA A 39 21.67 -19.31 -15.07
CA ALA A 39 22.66 -19.23 -14.00
C ALA A 39 22.82 -20.62 -13.36
N ARG A 40 24.04 -21.15 -13.37
CA ARG A 40 24.38 -22.41 -12.70
C ARG A 40 24.26 -22.21 -11.18
N PRO A 41 23.63 -23.13 -10.43
CA PRO A 41 23.28 -22.89 -9.04
C PRO A 41 24.49 -23.07 -8.12
N HIS A 42 24.91 -22.00 -7.46
CA HIS A 42 25.68 -22.12 -6.22
C HIS A 42 24.74 -22.52 -5.07
N GLY A 43 25.07 -23.61 -4.38
CA GLY A 43 24.75 -23.84 -2.96
C GLY A 43 23.27 -23.80 -2.54
N ARG A 44 22.55 -24.89 -2.79
CA ARG A 44 21.15 -25.13 -2.39
C ARG A 44 20.97 -25.23 -0.85
N PHE A 45 20.52 -24.17 -0.18
CA PHE A 45 20.00 -24.28 1.20
C PHE A 45 18.49 -24.60 1.18
N ARG A 46 18.16 -25.90 1.24
CA ARG A 46 16.78 -26.39 1.41
C ARG A 46 16.26 -26.10 2.82
N GLY A 47 15.01 -25.67 2.92
CA GLY A 47 14.26 -25.58 4.17
C GLY A 47 13.98 -26.95 4.82
N ARG A 48 13.88 -26.91 6.15
CA ARG A 48 13.39 -27.94 7.11
C ARG A 48 14.17 -29.24 7.29
N GLN A 49 15.19 -29.51 6.49
CA GLN A 49 16.20 -30.55 6.78
C GLN A 49 17.56 -29.84 6.72
N GLY A 50 18.20 -29.61 7.86
CA GLY A 50 19.52 -28.97 7.86
C GLY A 50 20.57 -29.84 7.18
N LEU A 51 21.75 -29.26 6.92
CA LEU A 51 22.90 -30.01 6.42
C LEU A 51 23.11 -31.28 7.28
N ARG A 52 23.00 -32.45 6.66
CA ARG A 52 23.14 -33.79 7.29
C ARG A 52 22.06 -34.15 8.33
N GLY A 53 20.81 -33.68 8.16
CA GLY A 53 19.68 -34.11 9.00
C GLY A 53 19.64 -33.50 10.41
N ARG A 54 20.50 -32.53 10.70
CA ARG A 54 20.49 -31.80 11.98
C ARG A 54 19.51 -30.61 11.90
N PRO A 55 18.74 -30.29 12.96
CA PRO A 55 17.78 -29.20 12.94
C PRO A 55 18.49 -27.84 13.12
N VAL A 56 19.30 -27.44 12.13
CA VAL A 56 20.12 -26.21 12.16
C VAL A 56 19.29 -24.97 12.46
N GLY A 57 18.06 -24.89 11.95
CA GLY A 57 17.16 -23.78 12.24
C GLY A 57 16.77 -23.69 13.72
N GLN A 58 16.50 -24.83 14.36
CA GLN A 58 16.18 -24.86 15.80
C GLN A 58 17.42 -24.56 16.64
N TRP A 59 18.58 -25.09 16.23
CA TRP A 59 19.86 -24.80 16.88
C TRP A 59 20.17 -23.30 16.84
N LEU A 60 20.07 -22.65 15.67
CA LEU A 60 20.27 -21.20 15.53
C LEU A 60 19.26 -20.39 16.35
N SER A 61 18.00 -20.82 16.41
CA SER A 61 17.00 -20.17 17.27
C SER A 61 17.38 -20.21 18.75
N ASN A 62 17.99 -21.30 19.22
CA ASN A 62 18.49 -21.40 20.59
C ASN A 62 19.71 -20.51 20.81
N CYS A 63 20.65 -20.47 19.85
CA CYS A 63 21.84 -19.62 19.90
C CYS A 63 21.53 -18.12 20.00
N ARG A 64 20.38 -17.67 19.50
CA ARG A 64 19.95 -16.26 19.54
C ARG A 64 19.37 -15.81 20.87
N ARG A 65 19.12 -16.73 21.81
CA ARG A 65 18.56 -16.36 23.12
C ARG A 65 19.62 -15.61 23.93
N PRO A 66 19.24 -14.57 24.70
CA PRO A 66 20.16 -13.89 25.59
C PRO A 66 20.86 -14.89 26.53
N GLY A 67 22.19 -14.80 26.63
CA GLY A 67 23.00 -15.69 27.48
C GLY A 67 23.17 -17.12 26.98
N ALA A 68 22.69 -17.48 25.78
CA ALA A 68 22.82 -18.84 25.26
C ALA A 68 24.21 -19.17 24.69
N LEU A 69 25.06 -18.18 24.46
CA LEU A 69 26.40 -18.32 23.91
C LEU A 69 27.41 -17.48 24.71
N THR A 70 28.66 -17.95 24.74
CA THR A 70 29.78 -17.12 25.18
C THR A 70 30.10 -16.03 24.14
N PRO A 71 30.73 -14.92 24.53
CA PRO A 71 31.11 -13.86 23.61
C PRO A 71 31.97 -14.36 22.44
N GLU A 72 32.89 -15.28 22.70
CA GLU A 72 33.78 -15.87 21.68
C GLU A 72 32.98 -16.66 20.66
N ARG A 73 31.98 -17.44 21.11
CA ARG A 73 31.15 -18.22 20.21
C ARG A 73 30.19 -17.36 19.39
N ALA A 74 29.69 -16.27 19.97
CA ALA A 74 28.90 -15.27 19.25
C ALA A 74 29.73 -14.55 18.16
N ALA A 75 31.00 -14.23 18.47
CA ALA A 75 31.92 -13.62 17.50
C ALA A 75 32.19 -14.56 16.31
N GLN A 76 32.46 -15.84 16.55
CA GLN A 76 32.63 -16.84 15.48
C GLN A 76 31.42 -16.96 14.55
N LEU A 77 30.19 -16.83 15.09
CA LEU A 77 28.99 -16.81 14.25
C LEU A 77 28.87 -15.52 13.42
N ALA A 78 29.30 -14.39 13.98
CA ALA A 78 29.33 -13.10 13.28
C ALA A 78 30.35 -13.05 12.14
N GLU A 79 31.46 -13.79 12.26
CA GLU A 79 32.42 -13.96 11.16
C GLU A 79 31.82 -14.71 9.97
N ILE A 80 30.95 -15.69 10.23
CA ILE A 80 30.29 -16.47 9.17
C ILE A 80 29.16 -15.67 8.52
N ASP A 81 28.31 -15.06 9.34
CA ASP A 81 27.19 -14.26 8.88
C ASP A 81 26.99 -13.09 9.84
N ARG A 82 27.29 -11.87 9.39
CA ARG A 82 27.14 -10.66 10.22
C ARG A 82 25.71 -10.51 10.76
N ASP A 83 24.73 -11.07 10.05
CA ASP A 83 23.31 -10.96 10.35
C ASP A 83 22.75 -12.22 10.98
N TRP A 84 23.59 -13.08 11.56
CA TRP A 84 23.13 -14.30 12.23
C TRP A 84 22.19 -14.00 13.41
N ASN A 85 22.37 -12.88 14.12
CA ASN A 85 21.51 -12.40 15.21
C ASN A 85 21.14 -10.92 15.03
N PRO A 86 20.21 -10.60 14.12
CA PRO A 86 19.89 -9.22 13.78
C PRO A 86 19.05 -8.54 14.88
N ALA A 87 19.15 -7.22 14.95
CA ALA A 87 18.32 -6.40 15.83
C ALA A 87 16.85 -6.26 15.37
N TRP A 88 16.52 -6.76 14.17
CA TRP A 88 15.16 -6.77 13.61
C TRP A 88 14.54 -8.18 13.64
N PRO A 89 13.22 -8.31 13.45
CA PRO A 89 12.56 -9.61 13.44
C PRO A 89 13.14 -10.57 12.39
N ILE A 90 13.36 -11.84 12.76
CA ILE A 90 13.85 -12.88 11.83
C ILE A 90 12.93 -13.04 10.62
N ASP A 91 11.62 -12.87 10.81
CA ASP A 91 10.67 -12.92 9.69
C ASP A 91 10.92 -11.81 8.68
N TRP A 92 11.31 -10.61 9.12
CA TRP A 92 11.74 -9.54 8.22
C TRP A 92 12.96 -9.98 7.39
N GLN A 93 13.95 -10.59 8.05
CA GLN A 93 15.16 -11.10 7.38
C GLN A 93 14.83 -12.18 6.35
N ARG A 94 13.86 -13.07 6.62
CA ARG A 94 13.43 -14.11 5.67
C ARG A 94 12.83 -13.51 4.39
N HIS A 95 11.95 -12.52 4.52
CA HIS A 95 11.35 -11.86 3.38
C HIS A 95 12.38 -11.05 2.59
N TYR A 96 13.26 -10.32 3.28
CA TYR A 96 14.38 -9.62 2.68
C TYR A 96 15.26 -10.56 1.85
N SER A 97 15.64 -11.72 2.39
CA SER A 97 16.42 -12.73 1.66
C SER A 97 15.68 -13.25 0.42
N GLY A 98 14.35 -13.37 0.50
CA GLY A 98 13.53 -13.74 -0.66
C GLY A 98 13.54 -12.68 -1.76
N VAL A 99 13.40 -11.40 -1.40
CA VAL A 99 13.51 -10.28 -2.36
C VAL A 99 14.92 -10.23 -2.95
N ARG A 100 15.95 -10.30 -2.11
CA ARG A 100 17.35 -10.32 -2.55
C ARG A 100 17.62 -11.45 -3.54
N ALA A 101 17.13 -12.67 -3.30
CA ALA A 101 17.30 -13.78 -4.23
C ALA A 101 16.65 -13.50 -5.60
N LEU A 102 15.46 -12.89 -5.63
CA LEU A 102 14.80 -12.52 -6.89
C LEU A 102 15.58 -11.45 -7.66
N VAL A 103 16.13 -10.46 -6.96
CA VAL A 103 16.86 -9.33 -7.57
C VAL A 103 18.26 -9.76 -8.00
N VAL A 104 19.03 -10.38 -7.10
CA VAL A 104 20.44 -10.70 -7.31
C VAL A 104 20.62 -11.94 -8.18
N ASP A 105 19.91 -13.02 -7.86
CA ASP A 105 20.07 -14.29 -8.59
C ASP A 105 19.10 -14.38 -9.77
N GLY A 106 17.90 -13.81 -9.62
CA GLY A 106 16.85 -13.81 -10.64
C GLY A 106 16.90 -12.65 -11.62
N GLY A 107 17.70 -11.61 -11.36
CA GLY A 107 17.80 -10.42 -12.19
C GLY A 107 16.52 -9.59 -12.29
N ALA A 108 15.53 -9.84 -11.41
CA ALA A 108 14.27 -9.11 -11.44
C ALA A 108 14.50 -7.66 -10.99
N ALA A 109 13.89 -6.71 -11.68
CA ALA A 109 13.81 -5.36 -11.17
C ALA A 109 12.88 -5.35 -9.94
N VAL A 110 13.21 -4.54 -8.94
CA VAL A 110 12.42 -4.44 -7.70
C VAL A 110 10.95 -4.12 -7.99
N ASP A 111 10.69 -3.28 -8.99
CA ASP A 111 9.33 -2.87 -9.37
C ASP A 111 8.51 -3.98 -10.04
N GLU A 112 9.15 -5.04 -10.52
CA GLU A 112 8.48 -6.23 -11.05
C GLU A 112 7.97 -7.16 -9.92
N ILE A 113 8.44 -6.96 -8.69
CA ILE A 113 8.07 -7.77 -7.52
C ILE A 113 6.73 -7.27 -6.96
N THR A 114 5.65 -7.55 -7.67
CA THR A 114 4.29 -7.14 -7.30
C THR A 114 3.67 -8.07 -6.24
N PRO A 115 2.66 -7.61 -5.46
CA PRO A 115 1.93 -8.47 -4.53
C PRO A 115 1.44 -9.78 -5.15
N GLY A 116 1.69 -10.90 -4.47
CA GLY A 116 1.41 -12.25 -4.97
C GLY A 116 2.64 -12.99 -5.50
N VAL A 117 3.78 -12.31 -5.73
CA VAL A 117 5.07 -12.97 -5.96
C VAL A 117 5.50 -13.65 -4.66
N THR A 118 5.74 -14.97 -4.71
CA THR A 118 6.08 -15.77 -3.54
C THR A 118 7.45 -16.41 -3.65
N VAL A 119 8.19 -16.41 -2.54
CA VAL A 119 9.46 -17.14 -2.39
C VAL A 119 9.34 -18.01 -1.16
N HIS A 120 9.56 -19.32 -1.32
CA HIS A 120 9.38 -20.31 -0.26
C HIS A 120 8.00 -20.26 0.44
N GLY A 121 6.95 -19.88 -0.29
CA GLY A 121 5.59 -19.76 0.22
C GLY A 121 5.26 -18.44 0.94
N ALA A 122 6.24 -17.54 1.09
CA ALA A 122 6.01 -16.19 1.62
C ALA A 122 5.76 -15.19 0.48
N ASP A 123 4.72 -14.36 0.60
CA ASP A 123 4.38 -13.29 -0.36
C ASP A 123 5.33 -12.11 -0.18
N VAL A 124 6.47 -12.17 -0.89
CA VAL A 124 7.53 -11.17 -0.82
C VAL A 124 7.12 -9.87 -1.49
N GLY A 125 6.24 -9.90 -2.50
CA GLY A 125 5.72 -8.70 -3.15
C GLY A 125 4.80 -7.89 -2.25
N ARG A 126 3.90 -8.56 -1.51
CA ARG A 126 3.06 -7.88 -0.51
C ARG A 126 3.91 -7.34 0.63
N TRP A 127 4.91 -8.11 1.08
CA TRP A 127 5.85 -7.65 2.11
C TRP A 127 6.62 -6.40 1.66
N LEU A 128 7.11 -6.38 0.42
CA LEU A 128 7.86 -5.27 -0.16
C LEU A 128 7.00 -4.01 -0.30
N ALA A 129 5.75 -4.14 -0.76
CA ALA A 129 4.80 -3.04 -0.80
C ALA A 129 4.60 -2.42 0.60
N ARG A 130 4.45 -3.27 1.63
CA ARG A 130 4.35 -2.81 3.01
C ARG A 130 5.61 -2.08 3.49
N GLN A 131 6.82 -2.53 3.09
CA GLN A 131 8.06 -1.82 3.47
C GLN A 131 8.10 -0.39 2.91
N ARG A 132 7.57 -0.17 1.71
CA ARG A 132 7.45 1.17 1.11
C ARG A 132 6.44 2.03 1.87
N GLU A 133 5.30 1.46 2.27
CA GLU A 133 4.27 2.16 3.06
C GLU A 133 4.76 2.56 4.46
N THR A 134 5.47 1.65 5.14
CA THR A 134 5.98 1.86 6.50
C THR A 134 7.44 2.28 6.52
N TRP A 135 7.94 2.92 5.45
CA TRP A 135 9.36 3.26 5.30
C TRP A 135 9.92 4.08 6.46
N ALA A 136 9.11 4.99 7.00
CA ALA A 136 9.47 5.83 8.15
C ALA A 136 9.67 5.06 9.46
N GLU A 137 9.03 3.89 9.61
CA GLU A 137 9.13 3.04 10.80
C GLU A 137 10.35 2.10 10.75
N LEU A 138 11.01 2.00 9.58
CA LEU A 138 12.17 1.14 9.41
C LEU A 138 13.40 1.74 10.11
N SER A 139 14.17 0.87 10.76
CA SER A 139 15.49 1.25 11.27
C SER A 139 16.44 1.66 10.14
N ALA A 140 17.48 2.42 10.46
CA ALA A 140 18.49 2.84 9.48
C ALA A 140 19.12 1.64 8.75
N ALA A 141 19.45 0.57 9.49
CA ALA A 141 20.01 -0.64 8.91
C ALA A 141 19.05 -1.39 7.97
N GLN A 142 17.74 -1.35 8.24
CA GLN A 142 16.74 -1.93 7.32
C GLN A 142 16.63 -1.11 6.03
N ARG A 143 16.64 0.22 6.13
CA ARG A 143 16.61 1.14 4.98
C ARG A 143 17.84 0.99 4.10
N GLU A 144 19.03 0.94 4.70
CA GLU A 144 20.29 0.72 3.98
C GLU A 144 20.25 -0.57 3.15
N ARG A 145 19.79 -1.67 3.75
CA ARG A 145 19.67 -2.97 3.06
C ARG A 145 18.70 -2.95 1.90
N LEU A 146 17.54 -2.33 2.11
CA LEU A 146 16.54 -2.17 1.07
C LEU A 146 17.08 -1.30 -0.07
N ALA A 147 17.82 -0.23 0.25
CA ALA A 147 18.46 0.65 -0.73
C ALA A 147 19.52 -0.07 -1.57
N VAL A 148 20.30 -0.99 -0.99
CA VAL A 148 21.26 -1.83 -1.74
C VAL A 148 20.56 -2.68 -2.81
N LEU A 149 19.31 -3.08 -2.58
CA LEU A 149 18.52 -3.81 -3.58
C LEU A 149 17.85 -2.89 -4.61
N GLY A 150 17.98 -1.57 -4.49
CA GLY A 150 17.28 -0.59 -5.34
C GLY A 150 15.88 -0.23 -4.85
N VAL A 151 15.51 -0.59 -3.61
CA VAL A 151 14.26 -0.13 -2.99
C VAL A 151 14.50 1.26 -2.44
N THR A 152 13.89 2.27 -3.05
CA THR A 152 13.99 3.64 -2.59
C THR A 152 12.90 3.97 -1.59
N ALA A 153 13.16 5.00 -0.78
CA ALA A 153 12.12 5.65 0.00
C ALA A 153 11.00 6.08 -0.95
N PRO A 154 9.72 6.00 -0.55
CA PRO A 154 8.69 6.70 -1.30
C PRO A 154 9.13 8.15 -1.40
N GLU A 155 9.15 8.71 -2.62
CA GLU A 155 9.33 10.14 -2.75
C GLU A 155 8.30 10.81 -1.85
N PRO A 156 8.66 11.88 -1.13
CA PRO A 156 7.68 12.64 -0.41
C PRO A 156 6.66 13.09 -1.45
N ALA A 157 5.51 12.40 -1.51
CA ALA A 157 4.39 12.85 -2.29
C ALA A 157 4.22 14.31 -1.89
N ALA A 158 4.36 15.23 -2.85
CA ALA A 158 4.16 16.66 -2.63
C ALA A 158 2.95 16.77 -1.71
N ALA A 159 3.20 17.21 -0.47
CA ALA A 159 2.31 16.92 0.62
C ALA A 159 0.92 17.45 0.26
N ALA A 160 0.00 16.56 -0.13
CA ALA A 160 -1.40 16.91 -0.09
C ALA A 160 -1.62 17.31 1.37
N PRO A 161 -2.03 18.56 1.66
CA PRO A 161 -1.94 19.11 3.00
C PRO A 161 -2.70 18.17 3.91
N LYS A 162 -2.00 17.58 4.88
CA LYS A 162 -2.62 16.80 5.95
C LYS A 162 -3.64 17.74 6.57
N ALA A 163 -4.91 17.51 6.23
CA ALA A 163 -6.00 18.31 6.73
C ALA A 163 -5.82 18.38 8.24
N GLY A 164 -5.71 19.60 8.77
CA GLY A 164 -5.31 19.88 10.16
C GLY A 164 -6.01 18.97 11.16
N GLY A 165 -5.36 18.75 12.31
CA GLY A 165 -5.67 17.72 13.30
C GLY A 165 -7.14 17.63 13.75
N ARG A 166 -7.42 16.76 14.71
CA ARG A 166 -8.80 16.43 15.13
C ARG A 166 -9.68 17.65 15.47
N ALA A 167 -9.09 18.77 15.88
CA ALA A 167 -9.76 20.06 16.06
C ALA A 167 -10.19 20.70 14.72
N ALA A 168 -9.28 20.88 13.76
CA ALA A 168 -9.63 21.44 12.46
C ALA A 168 -10.58 20.53 11.65
N ALA A 169 -10.50 19.20 11.82
CA ALA A 169 -11.49 18.27 11.24
C ALA A 169 -12.90 18.44 11.82
N TRP A 170 -12.99 18.81 13.10
CA TRP A 170 -14.25 19.15 13.76
C TRP A 170 -14.80 20.47 13.21
N GLU A 171 -13.97 21.50 13.12
CA GLU A 171 -14.37 22.82 12.62
C GLU A 171 -14.82 22.77 11.17
N ARG A 172 -14.13 22.04 10.29
CA ARG A 172 -14.57 21.80 8.91
C ARG A 172 -15.93 21.12 8.82
N GLY A 173 -16.13 20.08 9.64
CA GLY A 173 -17.40 19.36 9.69
C GLY A 173 -18.55 20.23 10.20
N LEU A 174 -18.27 21.07 11.20
CA LEU A 174 -19.24 22.02 11.74
C LEU A 174 -19.56 23.13 10.73
N ALA A 175 -18.56 23.66 10.03
CA ALA A 175 -18.76 24.63 8.96
C ALA A 175 -19.63 24.05 7.84
N ALA A 176 -19.37 22.81 7.42
CA ALA A 176 -20.18 22.10 6.42
C ALA A 176 -21.62 21.89 6.90
N ALA A 177 -21.81 21.50 8.16
CA ALA A 177 -23.15 21.34 8.74
C ALA A 177 -23.91 22.68 8.79
N ARG A 178 -23.25 23.78 9.18
CA ARG A 178 -23.87 25.11 9.17
C ARG A 178 -24.20 25.59 7.77
N ALA A 179 -23.31 25.40 6.79
CA ALA A 179 -23.56 25.77 5.40
C ALA A 179 -24.76 25.03 4.82
N TYR A 180 -24.84 23.71 5.03
CA TYR A 180 -25.97 22.91 4.60
C TYR A 180 -27.26 23.31 5.32
N HIS A 181 -27.22 23.47 6.64
CA HIS A 181 -28.38 23.87 7.43
C HIS A 181 -28.90 25.26 7.05
N ALA A 182 -28.01 26.21 6.72
CA ALA A 182 -28.40 27.53 6.23
C ALA A 182 -29.11 27.46 4.87
N ARG A 183 -28.73 26.51 4.01
CA ARG A 183 -29.35 26.32 2.69
C ARG A 183 -30.67 25.56 2.75
N GLU A 184 -30.71 24.46 3.50
CA GLU A 184 -31.82 23.50 3.49
C GLU A 184 -32.76 23.62 4.70
N GLY A 185 -32.38 24.41 5.71
CA GLY A 185 -33.14 24.58 6.95
C GLY A 185 -33.17 23.35 7.86
N THR A 186 -32.55 22.23 7.45
CA THR A 186 -32.52 20.98 8.22
C THR A 186 -31.27 20.15 7.92
N LEU A 187 -30.82 19.37 8.90
CA LEU A 187 -29.78 18.33 8.74
C LEU A 187 -30.37 16.91 8.74
N THR A 188 -31.70 16.81 8.76
CA THR A 188 -32.42 15.54 8.67
C THR A 188 -32.49 15.12 7.21
N GLY A 189 -32.13 13.87 6.91
CA GLY A 189 -32.17 13.34 5.54
C GLY A 189 -30.91 13.55 4.70
N VAL A 190 -29.84 14.13 5.24
CA VAL A 190 -28.55 14.23 4.54
C VAL A 190 -28.05 12.85 4.15
N SER A 191 -27.94 12.59 2.84
CA SER A 191 -27.50 11.29 2.33
C SER A 191 -26.06 11.00 2.76
N ARG A 192 -25.72 9.73 3.00
CA ARG A 192 -24.36 9.33 3.42
C ARG A 192 -23.28 9.75 2.39
N GLY A 193 -23.66 9.86 1.12
CA GLY A 193 -22.77 10.28 0.04
C GLY A 193 -22.63 11.80 -0.12
N HIS A 194 -23.42 12.60 0.61
CA HIS A 194 -23.44 14.06 0.44
C HIS A 194 -22.08 14.69 0.74
N VAL A 195 -21.60 15.51 -0.19
CA VAL A 195 -20.36 16.28 -0.09
C VAL A 195 -20.72 17.76 -0.12
N GLU A 196 -20.34 18.48 0.93
CA GLU A 196 -20.47 19.93 1.02
C GLU A 196 -19.10 20.58 0.84
N HIS A 197 -19.02 21.63 0.03
CA HIS A 197 -17.79 22.40 -0.17
C HIS A 197 -17.80 23.60 0.77
N VAL A 198 -16.75 23.73 1.59
CA VAL A 198 -16.63 24.82 2.56
C VAL A 198 -15.25 25.44 2.52
N VAL A 199 -15.19 26.76 2.67
CA VAL A 199 -13.95 27.48 2.87
C VAL A 199 -13.56 27.38 4.35
N HIS A 200 -12.41 26.77 4.63
CA HIS A 200 -11.84 26.70 5.97
C HIS A 200 -10.33 26.95 5.88
N ASP A 201 -9.81 27.83 6.73
CA ASP A 201 -8.45 28.37 6.65
C ASP A 201 -8.12 28.96 5.26
N GLY A 202 -9.10 29.64 4.64
CA GLY A 202 -8.93 30.27 3.32
C GLY A 202 -8.87 29.29 2.13
N GLN A 203 -9.15 28.00 2.35
CA GLN A 203 -9.10 26.97 1.31
C GLN A 203 -10.46 26.31 1.12
N ASP A 204 -10.87 26.11 -0.13
CA ASP A 204 -12.06 25.32 -0.45
C ASP A 204 -11.81 23.82 -0.17
N ARG A 205 -12.71 23.21 0.59
CA ARG A 205 -12.58 21.84 1.10
C ARG A 205 -13.89 21.09 0.90
N ALA A 206 -13.81 19.96 0.18
CA ALA A 206 -14.88 18.98 0.09
C ALA A 206 -15.02 18.16 1.38
N VAL A 207 -16.16 18.27 2.07
CA VAL A 207 -16.48 17.57 3.32
C VAL A 207 -17.63 16.59 3.09
N LYS A 208 -17.39 15.30 3.35
CA LYS A 208 -18.43 14.25 3.33
C LYS A 208 -19.39 14.40 4.51
N LEU A 209 -20.30 15.37 4.43
CA LEU A 209 -21.20 15.77 5.51
C LEU A 209 -22.05 14.61 6.04
N GLY A 210 -22.60 13.77 5.15
CA GLY A 210 -23.42 12.62 5.57
C GLY A 210 -22.64 11.59 6.39
N VAL A 211 -21.38 11.33 6.04
CA VAL A 211 -20.50 10.45 6.83
C VAL A 211 -20.13 11.10 8.17
N TRP A 212 -19.87 12.41 8.16
CA TRP A 212 -19.53 13.15 9.37
C TRP A 212 -20.69 13.16 10.38
N LEU A 213 -21.92 13.51 9.96
CA LEU A 213 -23.12 13.48 10.80
C LEU A 213 -23.38 12.08 11.39
N ALA A 214 -23.25 11.03 10.57
CA ALA A 214 -23.39 9.65 11.04
C ALA A 214 -22.37 9.29 12.13
N ASN A 215 -21.12 9.73 11.98
CA ASN A 215 -20.08 9.52 12.98
C ASN A 215 -20.34 10.29 14.27
N GLN A 216 -20.88 11.50 14.19
CA GLN A 216 -21.24 12.30 15.36
C GLN A 216 -22.39 11.66 16.15
N ARG A 217 -23.44 11.17 15.47
CA ARG A 217 -24.54 10.43 16.08
C ARG A 217 -24.05 9.16 16.78
N ASN A 218 -23.24 8.34 16.09
CA ASN A 218 -22.69 7.10 16.66
C ASN A 218 -21.78 7.34 17.87
N ARG A 219 -21.15 8.51 17.96
CA ARG A 219 -20.23 8.85 19.05
C ARG A 219 -20.84 9.78 20.08
N ARG A 220 -22.16 10.03 20.03
CA ARG A 220 -22.88 10.96 20.92
C ARG A 220 -22.52 10.78 22.40
N ALA A 221 -22.50 9.54 22.88
CA ALA A 221 -22.18 9.20 24.27
C ALA A 221 -20.73 9.52 24.69
N LYS A 222 -19.85 9.84 23.74
CA LYS A 222 -18.43 10.15 23.95
C LYS A 222 -18.07 11.57 23.50
N LEU A 223 -19.07 12.42 23.19
CA LEU A 223 -18.83 13.80 22.80
C LEU A 223 -18.63 14.68 24.05
N PRO A 224 -17.65 15.61 24.03
CA PRO A 224 -17.60 16.69 25.01
C PRO A 224 -18.91 17.47 25.02
N THR A 225 -19.35 17.93 26.19
CA THR A 225 -20.64 18.59 26.41
C THR A 225 -20.88 19.75 25.44
N ASP A 226 -19.91 20.64 25.26
CA ASP A 226 -20.02 21.81 24.38
C ASP A 226 -20.27 21.40 22.91
N ARG A 227 -19.63 20.33 22.46
CA ARG A 227 -19.81 19.82 21.09
C ARG A 227 -21.16 19.14 20.89
N ALA A 228 -21.65 18.47 21.93
CA ALA A 228 -22.98 17.89 21.92
C ALA A 228 -24.04 18.99 21.84
N HIS A 229 -23.90 20.06 22.64
CA HIS A 229 -24.81 21.21 22.62
C HIS A 229 -24.93 21.82 21.23
N VAL A 230 -23.81 22.16 20.60
CA VAL A 230 -23.78 22.75 19.24
C VAL A 230 -24.45 21.86 18.20
N LEU A 231 -24.31 20.54 18.30
CA LEU A 231 -24.95 19.61 17.36
C LEU A 231 -26.45 19.45 17.61
N THR A 232 -26.88 19.51 18.87
CA THR A 232 -28.30 19.52 19.24
C THR A 232 -29.00 20.77 18.71
N GLU A 233 -28.38 21.95 18.86
CA GLU A 233 -28.91 23.22 18.32
C GLU A 233 -29.08 23.19 16.80
N LEU A 234 -28.18 22.49 16.09
CA LEU A 234 -28.26 22.30 14.64
C LEU A 234 -29.22 21.18 14.20
N GLY A 235 -29.88 20.50 15.14
CA GLY A 235 -30.76 19.35 14.85
C GLY A 235 -30.01 18.12 14.32
N ALA A 236 -28.71 18.00 14.59
CA ALA A 236 -27.88 16.92 14.07
C ALA A 236 -27.89 15.65 14.93
N ILE A 237 -28.12 15.77 16.24
CA ILE A 237 -28.15 14.68 17.22
C ILE A 237 -29.28 14.86 18.24
#